data_AF-A0A522IFQ3-F1
#
_entry.id   AF-A0A522IFQ3-F1
#
_cell.length_a   1.000
_cell.length_b   1.000
_cell.length_c   1.000
_cell.angle_alpha   90.00
_cell.angle_beta   90.00
_cell.angle_gamma   90.00
#
_symmetry.space_group_name_H-M   'P 1'
#
loop_
_entity.id
_entity.type
_entity.pdbx_description
1 polymer ?
#
loop_
_entity_poly.entity_id
_entity_poly.type
_entity_poly.pdbx_seq_one_letter_code
_entity_poly.pdbx_strand_id
1 'polypeptide(L)' 'MPVSRETWRKLVKEGRAPQPQRWTERCTVYSNEEVHRWMKNPAAYQVQISIAV' A
#
# COMPACT_ATOMS: atom_id res chain seq x y z
N MET A 1 9.60 3.60 -2.07
CA MET A 1 9.14 3.58 -0.66
C MET A 1 10.35 3.79 0.23
N PRO A 2 10.26 4.60 1.31
CA PRO A 2 11.39 4.89 2.22
C PRO A 2 11.73 3.73 3.18
N VAL A 3 11.13 2.55 2.99
CA VAL A 3 11.38 1.34 3.78
C VAL A 3 11.75 0.19 2.86
N SER A 4 12.37 -0.86 3.43
CA SER A 4 12.71 -2.06 2.68
C SER A 4 11.48 -2.73 2.05
N ARG A 5 11.69 -3.47 0.95
CA ARG A 5 10.61 -4.20 0.25
C ARG A 5 9.87 -5.17 1.17
N GLU A 6 10.59 -5.90 2.01
CA GLU A 6 9.97 -6.86 2.94
C GLU A 6 9.18 -6.16 4.04
N THR A 7 9.65 -5.02 4.54
CA THR A 7 8.87 -4.17 5.47
C THR A 7 7.59 -3.70 4.81
N TRP A 8 7.68 -3.20 3.58
CA TRP A 8 6.51 -2.77 2.82
C TRP A 8 5.49 -3.90 2.65
N ARG A 9 5.95 -5.10 2.29
CA ARG A 9 5.10 -6.28 2.13
C ARG A 9 4.37 -6.66 3.44
N LYS A 10 5.04 -6.56 4.60
CA LYS A 10 4.41 -6.80 5.91
C LYS A 10 3.31 -5.77 6.20
N LEU A 11 3.61 -4.48 6.00
CA LEU A 11 2.64 -3.40 6.19
C LEU A 11 1.41 -3.55 5.28
N VAL A 12 1.61 -3.93 4.02
CA VAL A 12 0.51 -4.21 3.09
C VAL A 12 -0.39 -5.33 3.62
N LYS A 13 0.21 -6.43 4.11
CA LYS A 13 -0.51 -7.56 4.70
C LYS A 13 -1.30 -7.14 5.94
N GLU A 14 -0.78 -6.19 6.71
CA GLU A 14 -1.44 -5.62 7.89
C GLU A 14 -2.45 -4.51 7.58
N GLY A 15 -2.63 -4.12 6.31
CA GLY A 15 -3.50 -2.99 5.93
C GLY A 15 -2.94 -1.60 6.27
N ARG A 16 -1.67 -1.53 6.66
CA ARG A 16 -0.93 -0.32 7.06
C ARG A 16 -0.12 0.30 5.92
N ALA A 17 -0.34 -0.18 4.71
CA ALA A 17 0.20 0.37 3.48
C ALA A 17 -0.81 0.19 2.33
N PRO A 18 -0.73 1.02 1.27
CA PRO A 18 -1.56 0.91 0.08
C PRO A 18 -1.59 -0.51 -0.50
N GLN A 19 -2.78 -0.95 -0.92
CA GLN A 19 -2.95 -2.30 -1.47
C GLN A 19 -2.33 -2.39 -2.87
N PRO A 20 -1.69 -3.53 -3.19
CA PRO A 20 -1.05 -3.74 -4.48
C PRO A 20 -2.08 -3.93 -5.58
N GLN A 21 -1.88 -3.26 -6.71
CA GLN A 21 -2.61 -3.50 -7.95
C GLN A 21 -1.71 -4.28 -8.90
N ARG A 22 -2.21 -5.41 -9.42
CA ARG A 22 -1.48 -6.21 -10.40
C ARG A 22 -1.60 -5.54 -11.76
N TRP A 23 -0.48 -5.11 -12.31
CA TRP A 23 -0.45 -4.50 -13.64
C TRP A 23 -0.14 -5.52 -14.73
N THR A 24 0.84 -6.39 -14.48
CA THR A 24 1.16 -7.56 -15.30
C THR A 24 1.52 -8.74 -14.39
N GLU A 25 1.83 -9.91 -14.95
CA GLU A 25 2.24 -11.09 -14.17
C GLU A 25 3.44 -10.82 -13.23
N ARG A 26 4.35 -9.91 -13.62
CA ARG A 26 5.55 -9.61 -12.82
C ARG A 26 5.54 -8.20 -12.23
N CYS A 27 4.62 -7.34 -12.62
CA CYS A 27 4.57 -5.96 -12.17
C CYS A 27 3.41 -5.71 -11.20
N THR A 28 3.75 -5.23 -10.02
CA THR A 28 2.82 -4.74 -9.01
C THR A 28 3.02 -3.24 -8.86
N VAL A 29 1.93 -2.49 -8.95
CA VAL A 29 1.90 -1.04 -8.77
C VAL A 29 1.02 -0.68 -7.58
N TYR A 30 1.13 0.57 -7.14
CA TYR A 30 0.35 1.12 -6.03
C TYR A 30 -0.22 2.47 -6.47
N SER A 31 -1.40 2.84 -5.96
CA SER A 31 -1.99 4.16 -6.24
C SER A 31 -1.07 5.28 -5.74
N ASN A 32 -0.67 6.17 -6.64
CA ASN A 32 0.22 7.28 -6.33
C ASN A 32 -0.32 8.18 -5.20
N GLU A 33 -1.64 8.41 -5.18
CA GLU A 33 -2.31 9.18 -4.12
C GLU A 33 -2.14 8.52 -2.75
N GLU A 34 -2.44 7.23 -2.66
CA GLU A 34 -2.38 6.49 -1.40
C GLU A 34 -0.93 6.33 -0.91
N VAL A 35 0.03 6.19 -1.83
CA VAL A 35 1.46 6.20 -1.49
C VAL A 35 1.87 7.56 -0.90
N HIS A 36 1.44 8.67 -1.50
CA HIS A 36 1.70 10.00 -0.94
C HIS A 36 1.01 10.20 0.41
N ARG A 37 -0.22 9.71 0.58
CA ARG A 37 -0.94 9.74 1.86
C ARG A 37 -0.17 8.97 2.94
N TRP A 38 0.32 7.78 2.62
CA TRP A 38 1.16 6.99 3.51
C TRP A 38 2.46 7.74 3.85
N MET A 39 3.12 8.35 2.88
CA MET A 39 4.37 9.11 3.11
C MET A 39 4.17 10.32 4.02
N LYS A 40 2.98 10.96 4.02
CA LYS A 40 2.67 12.08 4.92
C LYS A 40 2.55 11.65 6.38
N ASN A 41 1.95 10.50 6.66
CA ASN A 41 1.83 9.97 8.02
C ASN A 41 1.72 8.43 8.02
N PRO A 42 2.86 7.72 7.98
CA PRO A 42 2.86 6.26 7.84
C PRO A 42 2.37 5.54 9.10
N ALA A 43 2.49 6.16 10.28
CA ALA A 43 2.04 5.58 11.55
C ALA A 43 0.51 5.54 11.66
N ALA A 44 -0.17 6.58 11.14
CA ALA A 44 -1.62 6.70 11.15
C ALA A 44 -2.31 6.18 9.89
N TYR A 45 -1.56 5.74 8.87
CA TYR A 45 -2.15 5.25 7.63
C TYR A 45 -2.92 3.94 7.85
N GLN A 46 -4.13 3.88 7.27
CA GLN A 46 -5.00 2.70 7.23
C GLN A 46 -5.66 2.65 5.85
N VAL A 47 -5.68 1.47 5.23
CA VAL A 47 -6.38 1.27 3.97
C VAL A 47 -7.89 1.37 4.18
N GLN A 48 -8.58 2.14 3.34
CA GLN A 48 -10.04 2.09 3.27
C GLN A 48 -10.44 0.91 2.39
N ILE A 49 -10.94 -0.16 3.02
CA ILE A 49 -11.47 -1.32 2.31
C ILE A 49 -12.90 -0.97 1.87
N SER A 50 -13.05 -0.59 0.60
CA SER A 50 -14.36 -0.53 -0.04
C SER A 50 -14.79 -1.97 -0.34
N ILE A 51 -15.68 -2.54 0.45
CA ILE A 51 -16.31 -3.82 0.14
C ILE A 51 -17.29 -3.53 -1.01
N ALA A 52 -16.93 -3.91 -2.23
CA ALA A 52 -17.90 -4.02 -3.31
C ALA A 52 -18.74 -5.28 -3.01
N VAL A 53 -19.98 -5.06 -2.57
CA VAL A 53 -21.02 -6.09 -2.39
C VAL A 53 -21.51 -6.56 -3.75
#